data_AF-A0A961DN64-F1
#
_entry.id   AF-A0A961DN64-F1
#
_cell.length_a   1.000
_cell.length_b   1.000
_cell.length_c   1.000
_cell.angle_alpha   90.00
_cell.angle_beta   90.00
_cell.angle_gamma   90.00
#
_symmetry.space_group_name_H-M   'P 1'
#
loop_
_entity.id
_entity.type
_entity.pdbx_description
1 polymer ?
#
loop_
_entity_poly.entity_id
_entity_poly.type
_entity_poly.pdbx_seq_one_letter_code
_entity_poly.pdbx_strand_id
1 'polypeptide(L)'
;MHLLTRHGSPTLTSDLTDDAVIELVMAEARIRADGRPWVMCNMVTSLDGAAAVQGLSGSLGGAGDKVIFAALRARSDVIVAGSATVLAERYRLPRAPHGVAGDWRGAHGKAPRPRLCIVTSRGGVPDADRLIGELPSPTTDNPQFRPIIATTDAAPDLADERFDVIRCGADSVDPTMLVDRLAALGCSTILCEGGPNLLGQFAAADLIDEWDFTIAATIVSGDAIR
;
A
#
# COMPACT_ATOMS: atom_id res chain seq x y z
N MET A 1 -4.16 -16.23 11.69
CA MET A 1 -5.10 -16.96 10.82
C MET A 1 -5.33 -16.07 9.62
N HIS A 2 -4.69 -16.37 8.48
CA HIS A 2 -4.88 -15.61 7.25
C HIS A 2 -5.98 -16.29 6.45
N LEU A 3 -7.06 -15.55 6.21
CA LEU A 3 -8.19 -16.03 5.41
C LEU A 3 -8.05 -15.42 4.01
N LEU A 4 -7.19 -16.01 3.17
CA LEU A 4 -7.31 -15.83 1.72
C LEU A 4 -8.58 -16.59 1.31
N THR A 5 -9.70 -15.89 1.19
CA THR A 5 -10.93 -16.50 0.68
C THR A 5 -10.97 -16.40 -0.84
N ARG A 6 -10.55 -17.48 -1.50
CA ARG A 6 -11.13 -17.87 -2.79
C ARG A 6 -12.01 -19.08 -2.51
N HIS A 7 -13.28 -19.00 -2.92
CA HIS A 7 -14.31 -20.05 -2.86
C HIS A 7 -13.82 -21.46 -2.48
N GLY A 8 -14.15 -21.92 -1.27
CA GLY A 8 -13.91 -23.30 -0.81
C GLY A 8 -13.01 -23.39 0.43
N SER A 9 -13.53 -24.08 1.45
CA SER A 9 -12.99 -24.37 2.79
C SER A 9 -11.49 -24.12 3.07
N PRO A 10 -11.13 -23.38 4.14
CA PRO A 10 -9.73 -23.20 4.54
C PRO A 10 -9.17 -24.51 5.11
N THR A 11 -8.12 -25.02 4.47
CA THR A 11 -7.26 -26.05 5.05
C THR A 11 -6.18 -25.33 5.87
N LEU A 12 -6.20 -25.51 7.19
CA LEU A 12 -5.17 -24.99 8.09
C LEU A 12 -3.90 -25.83 7.91
N THR A 13 -2.96 -25.39 7.08
CA THR A 13 -1.62 -26.01 7.00
C THR A 13 -0.67 -25.24 7.91
N SER A 14 -0.17 -25.89 8.95
CA SER A 14 0.91 -25.41 9.84
C SER A 14 2.29 -25.41 9.20
N ASP A 15 2.40 -25.71 7.90
CA ASP A 15 3.65 -26.14 7.27
C ASP A 15 4.10 -25.24 6.09
N LEU A 16 3.48 -24.06 5.91
CA LEU A 16 3.92 -23.12 4.89
C LEU A 16 5.11 -22.31 5.41
N THR A 17 6.23 -22.39 4.71
CA THR A 17 7.37 -21.49 4.92
C THR A 17 7.03 -20.09 4.43
N ASP A 18 7.74 -19.08 4.93
CA ASP A 18 7.57 -17.69 4.47
C ASP A 18 7.76 -17.58 2.94
N ASP A 19 8.75 -18.29 2.39
CA ASP A 19 8.98 -18.35 0.95
C ASP A 19 7.79 -18.94 0.20
N ALA A 20 7.18 -20.03 0.68
CA ALA A 20 6.01 -20.63 0.05
C ALA A 20 4.80 -19.67 0.06
N VAL A 21 4.63 -18.88 1.13
CA VAL A 21 3.59 -17.83 1.18
C VAL A 21 3.88 -16.73 0.17
N ILE A 22 5.13 -16.28 0.07
CA ILE A 22 5.54 -15.27 -0.90
C ILE A 22 5.32 -15.77 -2.33
N GLU A 23 5.73 -17.01 -2.64
CA GLU A 23 5.49 -17.64 -3.95
C GLU A 23 4.01 -17.64 -4.32
N LEU A 24 3.13 -17.95 -3.37
CA LEU A 24 1.68 -17.93 -3.59
C LEU A 24 1.19 -16.53 -3.99
N VAL A 25 1.61 -15.50 -3.25
CA VAL A 25 1.26 -14.10 -3.56
C VAL A 25 1.80 -13.68 -4.93
N MET A 26 3.00 -14.13 -5.28
CA MET A 26 3.65 -13.78 -6.56
C MET A 26 3.03 -14.48 -7.77
N ALA A 27 2.56 -15.72 -7.61
CA ALA A 27 1.98 -16.53 -8.68
C ALA A 27 0.65 -15.99 -9.21
N GLU A 28 -0.10 -15.23 -8.40
CA GLU A 28 -1.40 -14.70 -8.83
C GLU A 28 -1.25 -13.59 -9.88
N ALA A 29 -1.95 -13.79 -11.01
CA ALA A 29 -2.09 -12.79 -12.06
C ALA A 29 -3.03 -11.68 -11.60
N ARG A 30 -2.53 -10.44 -11.63
CA ARG A 30 -3.21 -9.22 -11.23
C ARG A 30 -3.31 -8.28 -12.42
N ILE A 31 -4.17 -8.64 -13.36
CA ILE A 31 -4.34 -7.96 -14.63
C ILE A 31 -5.83 -7.85 -14.90
N ARG A 32 -6.31 -6.64 -15.19
CA ARG A 32 -7.68 -6.41 -15.64
C ARG A 32 -7.75 -6.40 -17.16
N ALA A 33 -8.88 -6.87 -17.70
CA ALA A 33 -9.12 -6.87 -19.14
C ALA A 33 -9.30 -5.46 -19.72
N ASP A 34 -9.77 -4.51 -18.91
CA ASP A 34 -9.99 -3.11 -19.30
C ASP A 34 -8.71 -2.24 -19.23
N GLY A 35 -7.59 -2.83 -18.81
CA GLY A 35 -6.30 -2.13 -18.71
C GLY A 35 -6.16 -1.21 -17.49
N ARG A 36 -7.19 -1.07 -16.64
CA ARG A 36 -7.05 -0.34 -15.37
C ARG A 36 -6.05 -1.06 -14.46
N PRO A 37 -5.20 -0.34 -13.70
CA PRO A 37 -4.34 -0.98 -12.71
C PRO A 37 -5.14 -1.84 -11.73
N TRP A 38 -4.58 -3.00 -11.35
CA TRP A 38 -5.16 -3.86 -10.32
C TRP A 38 -4.91 -3.26 -8.94
N VAL A 39 -5.98 -3.03 -8.17
CA VAL A 39 -5.91 -2.42 -6.84
C VAL A 39 -6.12 -3.50 -5.78
N MET A 40 -5.06 -3.76 -5.03
CA MET A 40 -5.07 -4.55 -3.79
C MET A 40 -5.27 -3.62 -2.61
N CYS A 41 -6.06 -4.06 -1.64
CA CYS A 41 -6.23 -3.38 -0.37
C CYS A 41 -5.78 -4.30 0.76
N ASN A 42 -4.83 -3.84 1.57
CA ASN A 42 -4.35 -4.60 2.72
C ASN A 42 -4.73 -3.91 4.02
N MET A 43 -5.46 -4.63 4.88
CA MET A 43 -5.96 -4.09 6.14
C MET A 43 -5.95 -5.16 7.23
N VAL A 44 -5.68 -4.73 8.45
CA VAL A 44 -5.87 -5.52 9.66
C VAL A 44 -6.90 -4.84 10.56
N THR A 45 -7.82 -5.61 11.13
CA THR A 45 -8.77 -5.13 12.14
C THR A 45 -8.77 -6.03 13.36
N SER A 46 -9.24 -5.51 14.49
CA SER A 46 -9.70 -6.35 15.60
C SER A 46 -10.97 -7.12 15.24
N LEU A 47 -11.36 -8.08 16.08
CA LEU A 47 -12.58 -8.86 15.92
C LEU A 47 -13.85 -7.97 15.97
N ASP A 48 -13.80 -6.86 16.71
CA ASP A 48 -14.86 -5.86 16.80
C ASP A 48 -14.70 -4.69 15.80
N GLY A 49 -13.85 -4.86 14.78
CA GLY A 49 -13.72 -3.96 13.63
C GLY A 49 -12.87 -2.72 13.86
N ALA A 50 -12.11 -2.63 14.95
CA ALA A 50 -11.19 -1.51 15.17
C ALA A 50 -10.00 -1.62 14.21
N ALA A 51 -9.70 -0.53 13.50
CA ALA A 51 -8.59 -0.45 12.55
C ALA A 51 -7.23 -0.13 13.23
N ALA A 52 -7.26 0.24 14.51
CA ALA A 52 -6.07 0.57 15.27
C ALA A 52 -6.28 0.36 16.78
N VAL A 53 -5.19 0.04 17.48
CA VAL A 53 -5.10 0.05 18.94
C VAL A 53 -4.21 1.22 19.35
N GLN A 54 -4.73 2.15 20.15
CA GLN A 54 -4.03 3.38 20.54
C GLN A 54 -3.49 4.18 19.33
N GLY A 55 -4.20 4.14 18.20
CA GLY A 55 -3.83 4.86 16.97
C GLY A 55 -2.80 4.15 16.07
N LEU A 56 -2.36 2.94 16.42
CA LEU A 56 -1.48 2.11 15.60
C LEU A 56 -2.13 0.77 15.24
N SER A 57 -1.97 0.35 13.99
CA SER A 57 -2.45 -0.93 13.46
C SER A 57 -1.48 -2.08 13.73
N GLY A 58 -0.19 -1.78 13.92
CA GLY A 58 0.89 -2.78 14.00
C GLY A 58 0.81 -3.79 15.15
N SER A 59 0.00 -3.54 16.17
CA SER A 59 -0.23 -4.48 17.30
C SER A 59 -1.33 -5.52 17.03
N LEU A 60 -2.10 -5.36 15.94
CA LEU A 60 -3.15 -6.30 15.55
C LEU A 60 -2.60 -7.45 14.69
N GLY A 61 -1.55 -7.20 13.91
CA GLY A 61 -0.94 -8.18 13.00
C GLY A 61 0.02 -9.17 13.68
N GLY A 62 0.05 -10.41 13.19
CA GLY A 62 0.97 -11.48 13.63
C GLY A 62 2.22 -11.63 12.75
N ALA A 63 3.03 -12.67 13.00
CA ALA A 63 4.22 -12.93 12.19
C ALA A 63 3.88 -13.23 10.71
N GLY A 64 2.89 -14.09 10.46
CA GLY A 64 2.42 -14.37 9.08
C GLY A 64 1.85 -13.14 8.38
N ASP A 65 1.26 -12.20 9.13
CA ASP A 65 0.71 -10.95 8.58
C ASP A 65 1.82 -10.09 8.00
N LYS A 66 2.97 -10.06 8.69
CA LYS A 66 4.16 -9.35 8.22
C LYS A 66 4.73 -9.96 6.95
N VAL A 67 4.65 -11.28 6.79
CA VAL A 67 5.09 -11.98 5.56
C VAL A 67 4.20 -11.59 4.39
N ILE A 68 2.87 -11.66 4.56
CA ILE A 68 1.91 -11.26 3.52
C ILE A 68 2.04 -9.77 3.21
N PHE A 69 2.11 -8.91 4.23
CA PHE A 69 2.31 -7.48 4.08
C PHE A 69 3.56 -7.16 3.25
N ALA A 70 4.69 -7.82 3.56
CA ALA A 70 5.92 -7.67 2.79
C ALA A 70 5.79 -8.19 1.35
N ALA A 71 5.12 -9.32 1.15
CA ALA A 71 4.89 -9.92 -0.16
C ALA A 71 4.00 -9.02 -1.05
N LEU A 72 2.89 -8.48 -0.52
CA LEU A 72 2.00 -7.56 -1.23
C LEU A 72 2.72 -6.27 -1.64
N ARG A 73 3.54 -5.71 -0.74
CA ARG A 73 4.41 -4.57 -1.07
C ARG A 73 5.41 -4.91 -2.17
N ALA A 74 6.03 -6.09 -2.10
CA ALA A 74 6.95 -6.54 -3.13
C ALA A 74 6.25 -6.86 -4.46
N ARG A 75 4.95 -7.15 -4.45
CA ARG A 75 4.17 -7.43 -5.66
C ARG A 75 3.73 -6.18 -6.41
N SER A 76 3.54 -5.06 -5.69
CA SER A 76 3.01 -3.82 -6.24
C SER A 76 4.04 -2.97 -6.99
N ASP A 77 3.55 -2.09 -7.87
CA ASP A 77 4.35 -1.03 -8.48
C ASP A 77 4.40 0.21 -7.58
N VAL A 78 3.30 0.46 -6.87
CA VAL A 78 3.13 1.59 -5.97
C VAL A 78 2.31 1.20 -4.75
N ILE A 79 2.75 1.69 -3.59
CA ILE A 79 2.05 1.62 -2.32
C ILE A 79 1.39 2.98 -2.08
N VAL A 80 0.07 3.00 -1.88
CA VAL A 80 -0.73 4.20 -1.63
C VAL A 80 -1.10 4.24 -0.15
N ALA A 81 -0.77 5.34 0.52
CA ALA A 81 -1.13 5.55 1.92
C ALA A 81 -1.48 7.02 2.18
N GLY A 82 -2.40 7.28 3.12
CA GLY A 82 -2.70 8.64 3.57
C GLY A 82 -1.55 9.24 4.36
N SER A 83 -1.35 10.56 4.27
CA SER A 83 -0.29 11.27 5.01
C SER A 83 -0.37 11.09 6.53
N ALA A 84 -1.58 11.00 7.08
CA ALA A 84 -1.80 10.71 8.49
C ALA A 84 -1.29 9.30 8.87
N THR A 85 -1.55 8.29 8.03
CA THR A 85 -1.04 6.93 8.23
C THR A 85 0.49 6.88 8.15
N VAL A 86 1.06 7.53 7.12
CA VAL A 86 2.52 7.63 6.94
C VAL A 86 3.21 8.24 8.17
N LEU A 87 2.58 9.25 8.77
CA LEU A 87 3.07 9.89 9.99
C LEU A 87 2.91 8.97 11.22
N ALA A 88 1.69 8.49 11.48
CA ALA A 88 1.34 7.70 12.65
C ALA A 88 2.16 6.40 12.72
N GLU A 89 2.24 5.67 11.60
CA GLU A 89 2.96 4.39 11.48
C GLU A 89 4.45 4.59 11.18
N ARG A 90 4.93 5.85 11.16
CA ARG A 90 6.32 6.23 10.98
C ARG A 90 6.98 5.55 9.77
N TYR A 91 6.29 5.57 8.63
CA TYR A 91 6.77 4.96 7.39
C TYR A 91 8.15 5.47 6.98
N ARG A 92 8.85 4.63 6.22
CA ARG A 92 10.06 4.94 5.45
C ARG A 92 9.80 4.59 4.00
N LEU A 93 10.68 5.06 3.11
CA LEU A 93 10.68 4.54 1.75
C LEU A 93 10.75 3.00 1.74
N PRO A 94 9.97 2.32 0.88
CA PRO A 94 10.06 0.88 0.73
C PRO A 94 11.49 0.47 0.40
N ARG A 95 11.97 -0.63 0.98
CA ARG A 95 13.26 -1.25 0.63
C ARG A 95 13.08 -2.19 -0.56
N ALA A 96 14.16 -2.44 -1.29
CA ALA A 96 14.17 -3.52 -2.27
C ALA A 96 13.96 -4.87 -1.54
N PRO A 97 12.98 -5.69 -1.94
CA PRO A 97 12.84 -7.03 -1.40
C PRO A 97 14.02 -7.91 -1.85
N HIS A 98 14.29 -8.96 -1.09
CA HIS A 98 15.32 -9.97 -1.35
C HIS A 98 14.68 -11.36 -1.43
N GLY A 99 15.48 -12.37 -1.77
CA GLY A 99 15.01 -13.75 -1.93
C GLY A 99 13.95 -13.86 -3.02
N VAL A 100 12.99 -14.77 -2.84
CA VAL A 100 11.92 -15.08 -3.80
C VAL A 100 11.24 -13.81 -4.35
N ALA A 101 10.90 -12.87 -3.47
CA ALA A 101 10.22 -11.63 -3.87
C ALA A 101 11.11 -10.71 -4.71
N GLY A 102 12.40 -10.61 -4.37
CA GLY A 102 13.38 -9.83 -5.14
C GLY A 102 13.64 -10.44 -6.52
N ASP A 103 13.86 -11.76 -6.55
CA ASP A 103 14.11 -12.52 -7.78
C ASP A 103 12.92 -12.45 -8.72
N TRP A 104 11.70 -12.58 -8.19
CA TRP A 104 10.46 -12.42 -8.95
C TRP A 104 10.36 -11.03 -9.59
N ARG A 105 10.65 -9.95 -8.83
CA ARG A 105 10.64 -8.58 -9.38
C ARG A 105 11.63 -8.44 -10.53
N GLY A 106 12.85 -8.94 -10.36
CA GLY A 106 13.88 -8.94 -11.40
C GLY A 106 13.44 -9.69 -12.66
N ALA A 107 12.91 -10.90 -12.50
CA ALA A 107 12.45 -11.74 -13.60
C ALA A 107 11.26 -11.12 -14.37
N HIS A 108 10.44 -10.28 -13.72
CA HIS A 108 9.28 -9.61 -14.32
C HIS A 108 9.57 -8.18 -14.78
N GLY A 109 10.84 -7.77 -14.84
CA GLY A 109 11.22 -6.43 -15.28
C GLY A 109 10.68 -5.30 -14.39
N LYS A 110 10.32 -5.62 -13.14
CA LYS A 110 9.81 -4.62 -12.19
C LYS A 110 10.96 -3.76 -11.68
N ALA A 111 10.61 -2.54 -11.30
CA ALA A 111 11.43 -1.67 -10.47
C ALA A 111 12.06 -2.45 -9.29
N PRO A 112 13.29 -2.17 -8.83
CA PRO A 112 13.88 -2.86 -7.68
C PRO A 112 13.07 -2.76 -6.39
N ARG A 113 12.20 -1.75 -6.27
CA ARG A 113 11.28 -1.54 -5.14
C ARG A 113 10.00 -0.83 -5.62
N PRO A 114 8.86 -0.99 -4.94
CA PRO A 114 7.67 -0.20 -5.22
C PRO A 114 7.90 1.28 -4.88
N ARG A 115 7.19 2.17 -5.57
CA ARG A 115 7.08 3.58 -5.19
C ARG A 115 6.18 3.73 -3.97
N LEU A 116 6.32 4.83 -3.23
CA LEU A 116 5.37 5.23 -2.19
C LEU A 116 4.60 6.46 -2.68
N CYS A 117 3.29 6.36 -2.76
CA CYS A 117 2.36 7.44 -3.07
C CYS A 117 1.63 7.87 -1.80
N ILE A 118 1.80 9.14 -1.44
CA ILE A 118 1.28 9.73 -0.20
C ILE A 118 0.10 10.62 -0.58
N VAL A 119 -1.08 10.27 -0.07
CA VAL A 119 -2.31 11.02 -0.32
C VAL A 119 -2.47 12.11 0.73
N THR A 120 -2.62 13.36 0.30
CA THR A 120 -2.76 14.52 1.18
C THR A 120 -3.56 15.63 0.50
N SER A 121 -4.54 16.22 1.19
CA SER A 121 -5.26 17.41 0.70
C SER A 121 -4.53 18.71 0.96
N ARG A 122 -3.41 18.68 1.70
CA ARG A 122 -2.67 19.90 2.12
C ARG A 122 -1.38 20.12 1.33
N GLY A 123 -1.07 19.28 0.34
CA GLY A 123 0.12 19.39 -0.52
C GLY A 123 1.46 18.99 0.12
N GLY A 124 1.55 18.89 1.46
CA GLY A 124 2.80 18.57 2.17
C GLY A 124 2.93 17.14 2.68
N VAL A 125 4.16 16.74 2.95
CA VAL A 125 4.53 15.49 3.64
C VAL A 125 4.94 15.79 5.08
N PRO A 126 4.24 15.24 6.07
CA PRO A 126 4.72 15.31 7.45
C PRO A 126 6.06 14.60 7.59
N ASP A 127 7.08 15.31 8.08
CA ASP A 127 8.39 14.74 8.43
C ASP A 127 9.10 14.06 7.23
N ALA A 128 9.19 14.80 6.12
CA ALA A 128 9.80 14.34 4.87
C ALA A 128 11.25 13.84 5.05
N ASP A 129 12.04 14.49 5.91
CA ASP A 129 13.42 14.12 6.17
C ASP A 129 13.53 12.76 6.85
N ARG A 130 12.64 12.44 7.80
CA ARG A 130 12.57 11.10 8.37
C ARG A 130 12.08 10.08 7.35
N LEU A 131 11.05 10.42 6.56
CA LEU A 131 10.45 9.50 5.60
C LEU A 131 11.47 9.04 4.55
N ILE A 132 12.20 10.00 3.99
CA ILE A 132 13.18 9.77 2.93
C ILE A 132 14.52 9.32 3.52
N GLY A 133 15.00 9.99 4.58
CA GLY A 133 16.39 9.91 4.99
C GLY A 133 17.31 10.42 3.87
N GLU A 134 18.36 9.66 3.56
CA GLU A 134 19.08 9.78 2.29
C GLU A 134 18.36 8.97 1.22
N LEU A 135 18.16 9.55 0.03
CA LEU A 135 17.58 8.82 -1.10
C LEU A 135 18.47 7.63 -1.45
N PRO A 136 17.99 6.38 -1.32
CA PRO A 136 18.81 5.23 -1.66
C PRO A 136 18.95 5.16 -3.18
N SER A 137 20.14 4.81 -3.69
CA SER A 137 20.28 4.39 -5.10
C SER A 137 19.25 3.28 -5.42
N PRO A 138 18.62 3.29 -6.61
CA PRO A 138 18.85 4.18 -7.75
C PRO A 138 18.03 5.48 -7.73
N THR A 139 17.43 5.88 -6.60
CA THR A 139 16.51 7.04 -6.55
C THR A 139 17.20 8.38 -6.79
N THR A 140 18.49 8.48 -6.45
CA THR A 140 19.34 9.62 -6.80
C THR A 140 19.58 9.72 -8.30
N ASP A 141 19.65 8.58 -8.97
CA ASP A 141 20.12 8.46 -10.35
C ASP A 141 18.95 8.30 -11.34
N ASN A 142 17.76 8.00 -10.82
CA ASN A 142 16.57 7.76 -11.60
C ASN A 142 15.31 8.32 -10.91
N PRO A 143 14.79 9.46 -11.39
CA PRO A 143 13.59 10.11 -10.88
C PRO A 143 12.37 9.20 -10.79
N GLN A 144 12.30 8.12 -11.58
CA GLN A 144 11.17 7.19 -11.59
C GLN A 144 10.92 6.47 -10.25
N PHE A 145 11.87 6.52 -9.31
CA PHE A 145 11.74 5.92 -7.98
C PHE A 145 11.42 6.92 -6.86
N ARG A 146 11.24 8.20 -7.20
CA ARG A 146 10.84 9.22 -6.22
C ARG A 146 9.47 8.87 -5.63
N PRO A 147 9.26 9.08 -4.32
CA PRO A 147 7.92 9.05 -3.76
C PRO A 147 7.00 10.06 -4.48
N ILE A 148 5.71 9.75 -4.53
CA ILE A 148 4.67 10.56 -5.18
C ILE A 148 3.84 11.24 -4.09
N ILE A 149 3.51 12.51 -4.29
CA ILE A 149 2.45 13.22 -3.56
C ILE A 149 1.23 13.31 -4.44
N ALA A 150 0.19 12.59 -4.04
CA ALA A 150 -1.14 12.73 -4.61
C ALA A 150 -1.91 13.78 -3.81
N THR A 151 -2.20 14.91 -4.45
CA THR A 151 -2.86 16.04 -3.81
C THR A 151 -3.91 16.67 -4.71
N THR A 152 -4.50 17.77 -4.27
CA THR A 152 -5.64 18.42 -4.92
C THR A 152 -5.21 19.69 -5.63
N ASP A 153 -5.98 20.20 -6.59
CA ASP A 153 -5.67 21.44 -7.31
C ASP A 153 -5.62 22.66 -6.37
N ALA A 154 -6.42 22.65 -5.29
CA ALA A 154 -6.43 23.70 -4.28
C ALA A 154 -5.18 23.69 -3.35
N ALA A 155 -4.41 22.61 -3.32
CA ALA A 155 -3.24 22.52 -2.45
C ALA A 155 -2.06 23.36 -2.99
N PRO A 156 -1.25 23.98 -2.13
CA PRO A 156 -0.06 24.71 -2.58
C PRO A 156 0.92 23.78 -3.31
N ASP A 157 1.74 24.35 -4.20
CA ASP A 157 2.83 23.61 -4.83
C ASP A 157 3.86 23.17 -3.79
N LEU A 158 4.31 21.92 -3.90
CA LEU A 158 5.39 21.40 -3.06
C LEU A 158 6.74 21.72 -3.73
N ALA A 159 7.55 22.54 -3.07
CA ALA A 159 8.88 22.92 -3.56
C ALA A 159 9.96 21.83 -3.36
N ASP A 160 9.62 20.70 -2.72
CA ASP A 160 10.55 19.62 -2.42
C ASP A 160 10.72 18.68 -3.63
N GLU A 161 11.79 18.88 -4.40
CA GLU A 161 12.12 18.12 -5.62
C GLU A 161 12.42 16.63 -5.36
N ARG A 162 12.49 16.19 -4.10
CA ARG A 162 12.61 14.76 -3.77
C ARG A 162 11.34 13.98 -4.08
N PHE A 163 10.22 14.66 -4.34
CA PHE A 163 8.93 14.07 -4.63
C PHE A 163 8.46 14.43 -6.05
N ASP A 164 7.73 13.50 -6.67
CA ASP A 164 6.87 13.83 -7.80
C ASP A 164 5.49 14.24 -7.27
N VAL A 165 4.83 15.21 -7.90
CA VAL A 165 3.51 15.69 -7.47
C VAL A 165 2.49 15.41 -8.57
N ILE A 166 1.38 14.77 -8.21
CA ILE A 166 0.22 14.57 -9.09
C ILE A 166 -1.02 15.20 -8.48
N ARG A 167 -1.80 15.90 -9.32
CA ARG A 167 -3.08 16.50 -8.94
C ARG A 167 -4.23 15.56 -9.29
N CYS A 168 -5.06 15.24 -8.31
CA CYS A 168 -6.08 14.19 -8.37
C CYS A 168 -7.43 14.71 -7.85
N GLY A 169 -7.90 15.87 -8.30
CA GLY A 169 -9.19 16.45 -7.89
C GLY A 169 -9.05 17.86 -7.32
N ALA A 170 -10.18 18.56 -7.14
CA ALA A 170 -10.19 19.98 -6.80
C ALA A 170 -9.89 20.27 -5.32
N ASP A 171 -10.79 19.82 -4.42
CA ASP A 171 -10.72 20.06 -2.97
C ASP A 171 -10.40 18.79 -2.17
N SER A 172 -10.71 17.64 -2.74
CA SER A 172 -10.39 16.32 -2.21
C SER A 172 -9.70 15.48 -3.28
N VAL A 173 -8.93 14.48 -2.84
CA VAL A 173 -8.32 13.52 -3.76
C VAL A 173 -9.41 12.53 -4.20
N ASP A 174 -9.71 12.54 -5.49
CA ASP A 174 -10.56 11.58 -6.18
C ASP A 174 -9.75 10.28 -6.42
N PRO A 175 -10.23 9.12 -5.92
CA PRO A 175 -9.49 7.87 -6.03
C PRO A 175 -9.47 7.33 -7.46
N THR A 176 -10.45 7.63 -8.30
CA THR A 176 -10.47 7.23 -9.73
C THR A 176 -9.39 7.99 -10.48
N MET A 177 -9.35 9.32 -10.30
CA MET A 177 -8.29 10.14 -10.88
C MET A 177 -6.91 9.70 -10.37
N LEU A 178 -6.78 9.37 -9.10
CA LEU A 178 -5.53 8.85 -8.54
C LEU A 178 -5.07 7.57 -9.27
N VAL A 179 -5.95 6.59 -9.44
CA VAL A 179 -5.66 5.36 -10.18
C VAL A 179 -5.24 5.66 -11.61
N ASP A 180 -5.95 6.55 -12.32
CA ASP A 180 -5.63 6.94 -13.70
C ASP A 180 -4.26 7.63 -13.80
N ARG A 181 -3.94 8.52 -12.86
CA ARG A 181 -2.63 9.20 -12.82
C ARG A 181 -1.49 8.23 -12.52
N LEU A 182 -1.70 7.27 -11.63
CA LEU A 182 -0.72 6.22 -11.37
C LEU A 182 -0.54 5.29 -12.58
N ALA A 183 -1.63 4.99 -13.31
CA ALA A 183 -1.58 4.24 -14.57
C ALA A 183 -0.74 4.98 -15.62
N ALA A 184 -0.92 6.31 -15.75
CA ALA A 184 -0.15 7.15 -16.67
C ALA A 184 1.36 7.20 -16.31
N LEU A 185 1.72 6.91 -15.05
CA LEU A 185 3.10 6.73 -14.60
C LEU A 185 3.62 5.29 -14.78
N GLY A 186 2.85 4.42 -15.45
CA GLY A 186 3.22 3.03 -15.73
C GLY A 186 2.95 2.06 -14.57
N CYS A 187 2.22 2.47 -13.53
CA CYS A 187 1.85 1.56 -12.45
C CYS A 187 0.71 0.65 -12.89
N SER A 188 0.95 -0.66 -12.90
CA SER A 188 -0.04 -1.69 -13.27
C SER A 188 -0.70 -2.35 -12.05
N THR A 189 -0.05 -2.26 -10.89
CA THR A 189 -0.50 -2.86 -9.63
C THR A 189 -0.34 -1.85 -8.49
N ILE A 190 -1.43 -1.60 -7.77
CA ILE A 190 -1.51 -0.62 -6.68
C ILE A 190 -1.81 -1.38 -5.40
N LEU A 191 -1.05 -1.12 -4.33
CA LEU A 191 -1.39 -1.57 -2.98
C LEU A 191 -1.86 -0.39 -2.16
N CYS A 192 -3.13 -0.37 -1.74
CA CYS A 192 -3.66 0.61 -0.80
C CYS A 192 -3.47 0.11 0.64
N GLU A 193 -2.59 0.78 1.38
CA GLU A 193 -2.35 0.62 2.83
C GLU A 193 -3.00 1.78 3.61
N GLY A 194 -3.99 2.45 3.01
CA GLY A 194 -4.62 3.65 3.55
C GLY A 194 -5.38 3.40 4.85
N GLY A 195 -5.46 4.44 5.70
CA GLY A 195 -6.39 4.42 6.83
C GLY A 195 -7.87 4.34 6.38
N PRO A 196 -8.81 4.11 7.31
CA PRO A 196 -10.22 3.80 6.99
C PRO A 196 -10.89 4.75 6.00
N ASN A 197 -10.59 6.05 6.09
CA ASN A 197 -11.13 7.05 5.16
C ASN A 197 -10.71 6.83 3.70
N LEU A 198 -9.42 6.58 3.45
CA LEU A 198 -8.91 6.38 2.09
C LEU A 198 -9.42 5.06 1.53
N LEU A 199 -9.40 4.00 2.34
CA LEU A 199 -9.93 2.70 1.96
C LEU A 199 -11.44 2.76 1.64
N GLY A 200 -12.20 3.50 2.46
CA GLY A 200 -13.62 3.76 2.23
C GLY A 200 -13.89 4.51 0.91
N GLN A 201 -13.02 5.45 0.52
CA GLN A 201 -13.13 6.14 -0.77
C GLN A 201 -12.88 5.20 -1.96
N PHE A 202 -11.85 4.35 -1.89
CA PHE A 202 -11.60 3.34 -2.91
C PHE A 202 -12.75 2.34 -3.04
N ALA A 203 -13.32 1.90 -1.90
CA ALA A 203 -14.46 0.99 -1.87
C ALA A 203 -15.72 1.65 -2.45
N ALA A 204 -16.02 2.90 -2.07
CA ALA A 204 -17.18 3.64 -2.57
C ALA A 204 -17.10 3.92 -4.09
N ALA A 205 -15.89 4.01 -4.63
CA ALA A 205 -15.65 4.19 -6.06
C ALA A 205 -15.56 2.87 -6.86
N ASP A 206 -15.79 1.71 -6.22
CA ASP A 206 -15.70 0.38 -6.83
C ASP A 206 -14.35 0.10 -7.51
N LEU A 207 -13.26 0.57 -6.89
CA LEU A 207 -11.91 0.47 -7.45
C LEU A 207 -11.14 -0.74 -6.95
N ILE A 208 -11.60 -1.42 -5.91
CA ILE A 208 -10.85 -2.49 -5.22
C ILE A 208 -11.08 -3.82 -5.94
N ASP A 209 -9.98 -4.42 -6.42
CA ASP A 209 -10.01 -5.71 -7.12
C ASP A 209 -9.75 -6.88 -6.17
N GLU A 210 -8.99 -6.64 -5.08
CA GLU A 210 -8.54 -7.66 -4.15
C GLU A 210 -8.50 -7.12 -2.71
N TRP A 211 -9.10 -7.88 -1.79
CA TRP A 211 -9.13 -7.58 -0.37
C TRP A 211 -8.23 -8.56 0.39
N ASP A 212 -7.08 -8.06 0.85
CA ASP A 212 -6.19 -8.74 1.78
C ASP A 212 -6.55 -8.29 3.20
N PHE A 213 -7.41 -9.07 3.86
CA PHE A 213 -8.02 -8.67 5.13
C PHE A 213 -7.64 -9.64 6.26
N THR A 214 -6.96 -9.12 7.28
CA THR A 214 -6.63 -9.87 8.48
C THR A 214 -7.54 -9.47 9.65
N ILE A 215 -8.21 -10.45 10.25
CA ILE A 215 -8.96 -10.27 11.50
C ILE A 215 -8.11 -10.79 12.66
N ALA A 216 -7.67 -9.88 13.52
CA ALA A 216 -6.99 -10.21 14.77
C ALA A 216 -8.00 -10.75 15.79
N ALA A 217 -7.64 -11.82 16.49
CA ALA A 217 -8.44 -12.43 17.55
C ALA A 217 -8.42 -11.62 18.86
N THR A 218 -8.57 -10.30 18.75
CA THR A 218 -8.53 -9.32 19.83
C THR A 218 -9.80 -8.49 19.78
N ILE A 219 -10.33 -8.11 20.95
CA ILE A 219 -11.41 -7.12 21.07
C ILE A 219 -10.77 -5.85 21.64
N VAL A 220 -10.92 -4.73 20.95
CA VAL A 220 -10.32 -3.45 21.35
C VAL A 220 -11.30 -2.63 22.18
N SER A 221 -12.59 -2.63 21.80
CA SER A 221 -13.67 -1.84 22.43
C SER A 221 -13.39 -0.32 22.45
N GLY A 222 -14.34 0.47 22.95
CA GLY A 222 -14.22 1.92 23.10
C GLY A 222 -14.21 2.71 21.78
N ASP A 223 -13.60 3.92 21.82
CA ASP A 223 -13.63 4.93 20.75
C ASP A 223 -12.60 4.71 19.63
N ALA A 224 -12.17 3.46 19.43
CA ALA A 224 -11.23 3.14 18.34
C ALA A 224 -11.82 3.51 16.97
N ILE A 225 -10.96 3.98 16.07
CA ILE A 225 -11.33 4.32 14.68
C ILE A 225 -11.77 3.03 13.98
N ARG A 226 -12.91 3.11 13.29
CA ARG A 226 -13.55 2.03 12.54
C ARG A 226 -13.73 2.48 11.09
#